data_AF-A0A452YBF4-F1
#
_entry.id   AF-A0A452YBF4-F1
#
_cell.length_a   1.000
_cell.length_b   1.000
_cell.length_c   1.000
_cell.angle_alpha   90.00
_cell.angle_beta   90.00
_cell.angle_gamma   90.00
#
_symmetry.space_group_name_H-M   'P 1'
#
loop_
_entity.id
_entity.type
_entity.pdbx_description
1 polymer ?
#
loop_
_entity_poly.entity_id
_entity_poly.type
_entity_poly.pdbx_seq_one_letter_code
_entity_poly.pdbx_strand_id
1 'polypeptide(L)'
;EFEPLIQKPYTIVYLHSAASLQPQPDLGFMKRIQQILGRKHQRNLHGIYILHPTLGLRTAILGMQLLIDGEVWKKVVYVDRLVQLFRYVPREQLTIPDFVFQ
;
A
#
# COMPACT_ATOMS: atom_id res chain seq x y z
N GLU A 1 -5.36 3.90 16.07
CA GLU A 1 -6.57 3.64 15.24
C GLU A 1 -6.50 2.35 14.40
N PHE A 2 -5.34 1.89 13.92
CA PHE A 2 -5.25 0.64 13.13
C PHE A 2 -5.19 -0.67 13.95
N GLU A 3 -4.96 -0.62 15.27
CA GLU A 3 -4.79 -1.80 16.13
C GLU A 3 -5.93 -2.85 16.13
N PRO A 4 -7.22 -2.50 16.02
CA PRO A 4 -8.26 -3.52 15.90
C PRO A 4 -8.32 -4.16 14.50
N LEU A 5 -7.93 -3.43 13.45
CA LEU A 5 -7.98 -3.92 12.06
C LEU A 5 -6.87 -4.94 11.77
N ILE A 6 -5.68 -4.71 12.32
CA ILE A 6 -4.50 -5.57 12.12
C ILE A 6 -4.54 -6.90 12.89
N GLN A 7 -5.56 -7.09 13.75
CA GLN A 7 -5.82 -8.36 14.43
C GLN A 7 -6.54 -9.39 13.55
N LYS A 8 -7.14 -8.96 12.44
CA LYS A 8 -7.76 -9.82 11.43
C LYS A 8 -6.95 -9.80 10.14
N PRO A 9 -7.11 -10.78 9.24
CA PRO A 9 -6.45 -10.75 7.93
C PRO A 9 -6.83 -9.47 7.18
N TYR A 10 -5.83 -8.74 6.69
CA TYR A 10 -6.01 -7.43 6.06
C TYR A 10 -5.11 -7.26 4.84
N THR A 11 -5.53 -6.34 3.97
CA THR A 11 -4.80 -5.94 2.76
C THR A 11 -4.66 -4.43 2.77
N ILE A 12 -3.52 -3.93 2.31
CA ILE A 12 -3.29 -2.50 2.15
C ILE A 12 -3.41 -2.17 0.66
N VAL A 13 -4.18 -1.14 0.33
CA VAL A 13 -4.26 -0.60 -1.03
C VAL A 13 -3.83 0.86 -0.99
N TYR A 14 -2.74 1.19 -1.69
CA TYR A 14 -2.29 2.56 -1.89
C TYR A 14 -2.73 3.04 -3.28
N LEU A 15 -3.57 4.06 -3.32
CA LEU A 15 -4.09 4.66 -4.54
C LEU A 15 -3.28 5.91 -4.83
N HIS A 16 -2.39 5.85 -5.82
CA HIS A 16 -1.62 7.02 -6.24
C HIS A 16 -2.39 7.78 -7.32
N SER A 17 -2.43 9.12 -7.22
CA SER A 17 -2.98 9.97 -8.27
C SER A 17 -1.87 10.84 -8.86
N ALA A 18 -1.73 10.86 -10.18
CA ALA A 18 -0.79 11.76 -10.85
C ALA A 18 -1.15 13.25 -10.63
N ALA A 19 -2.38 13.55 -10.23
CA ALA A 19 -2.84 14.89 -9.87
C ALA A 19 -2.52 15.27 -8.42
N SER A 20 -2.03 14.35 -7.59
CA SER A 20 -1.78 14.65 -6.19
C SER A 20 -0.47 15.44 -6.04
N LEU A 21 -0.59 16.75 -5.75
CA LEU A 21 0.44 17.59 -5.13
C LEU A 21 0.80 17.13 -3.69
N GLN A 22 0.38 15.94 -3.28
CA GLN A 22 0.67 15.44 -1.94
C GLN A 22 2.17 15.17 -1.79
N PRO A 23 2.73 15.52 -0.62
CA PRO A 23 4.14 15.33 -0.38
C PRO A 23 4.50 13.86 -0.56
N GLN A 24 5.63 13.64 -1.24
CA GLN A 24 6.29 12.35 -1.32
C GLN A 24 6.39 11.73 0.08
N PRO A 25 6.40 10.40 0.19
CA PRO A 25 6.47 9.73 1.49
C PRO A 25 7.66 10.25 2.29
N ASP A 26 7.38 10.98 3.36
CA ASP A 26 8.37 11.58 4.26
C ASP A 26 8.75 10.58 5.37
N LEU A 27 9.73 10.92 6.20
CA LEU A 27 10.15 10.06 7.31
C LEU A 27 8.99 9.74 8.28
N GLY A 28 8.03 10.65 8.43
CA GLY A 28 6.81 10.43 9.22
C GLY A 28 5.92 9.34 8.61
N PHE A 29 5.68 9.40 7.31
CA PHE A 29 5.00 8.34 6.56
C PHE A 29 5.74 7.01 6.67
N MET A 30 7.07 7.01 6.55
CA MET A 30 7.86 5.78 6.68
C MET A 30 7.71 5.13 8.06
N LYS A 31 7.74 5.93 9.14
CA LYS A 31 7.51 5.43 10.51
C LYS A 31 6.10 4.85 10.67
N ARG A 32 5.08 5.49 10.11
CA ARG A 32 3.71 4.96 10.14
C ARG A 32 3.60 3.63 9.40
N ILE A 33 4.19 3.54 8.21
CA ILE A 33 4.26 2.29 7.45
C ILE A 33 4.97 1.20 8.25
N GLN A 34 6.12 1.50 8.88
CA GLN A 34 6.78 0.53 9.76
C GLN A 34 5.95 0.11 10.97
N GLN A 35 5.15 1.02 11.56
CA GLN A 35 4.23 0.65 12.65
C GLN A 35 3.12 -0.30 12.16
N ILE A 36 2.53 -0.01 10.99
CA ILE A 36 1.50 -0.86 10.37
C ILE A 36 2.09 -2.20 9.95
N LEU A 37 3.32 -2.21 9.44
CA LEU A 37 4.04 -3.40 8.97
C LEU A 37 4.90 -4.06 10.05
N GLY A 38 4.79 -3.65 11.32
CA GLY A 38 5.60 -4.20 12.41
C GLY A 38 5.41 -5.71 12.55
N ARG A 39 6.41 -6.41 13.11
CA ARG A 39 6.49 -7.89 13.16
C ARG A 39 5.22 -8.62 13.61
N LYS A 40 4.44 -8.02 14.52
CA LYS A 40 3.16 -8.59 15.01
C LYS A 40 2.06 -8.60 13.95
N HIS A 41 2.10 -7.68 12.98
CA HIS A 41 1.03 -7.42 12.01
C HIS A 41 1.29 -8.07 10.65
N GLN A 42 2.55 -8.43 10.37
CA GLN A 42 2.96 -9.07 9.10
C GLN A 42 2.29 -10.42 8.84
N ARG A 43 1.91 -11.14 9.90
CA ARG A 43 1.24 -12.45 9.80
C ARG A 43 -0.15 -12.35 9.20
N ASN A 44 -0.87 -11.27 9.51
CA ASN A 44 -2.23 -11.04 9.04
C ASN A 44 -2.29 -10.24 7.73
N LEU A 45 -1.17 -9.64 7.32
CA LEU A 45 -1.07 -8.93 6.05
C LEU A 45 -1.10 -9.93 4.88
N HIS A 46 -2.10 -9.85 4.01
CA HIS A 46 -2.17 -10.67 2.79
C HIS A 46 -1.40 -10.04 1.62
N GLY A 47 -1.54 -8.73 1.44
CA GLY A 47 -0.97 -8.04 0.28
C GLY A 47 -0.89 -6.52 0.49
N ILE A 48 0.05 -5.90 -0.21
CA ILE A 48 0.14 -4.45 -0.36
C ILE A 48 0.03 -4.14 -1.85
N TYR A 49 -1.10 -3.58 -2.28
CA TYR A 49 -1.35 -3.25 -3.68
C TYR A 49 -1.14 -1.76 -3.91
N ILE A 50 -0.35 -1.41 -4.92
CA ILE A 50 0.04 -0.03 -5.22
C ILE A 50 -0.48 0.32 -6.60
N LEU A 51 -1.54 1.10 -6.63
CA LEU A 51 -2.24 1.48 -7.86
C LEU A 51 -1.63 2.74 -8.47
N HIS A 52 -1.41 2.71 -9.79
CA HIS A 52 -0.84 3.77 -10.62
C HIS A 52 0.57 4.20 -10.15
N PRO A 53 1.53 3.27 -10.03
CA PRO A 53 2.84 3.60 -9.49
C PRO A 53 3.66 4.47 -10.46
N THR A 54 3.93 5.72 -10.06
CA THR A 54 4.86 6.61 -10.76
C THR A 54 6.30 6.16 -10.55
N LEU A 55 7.22 6.57 -11.44
CA LEU A 55 8.64 6.26 -11.32
C LEU A 55 9.21 6.71 -9.96
N GLY A 56 8.89 7.92 -9.50
CA GLY A 56 9.31 8.42 -8.19
C GLY A 56 8.84 7.55 -7.03
N LEU A 57 7.57 7.10 -7.07
CA LEU A 57 7.02 6.20 -6.06
C LEU A 57 7.70 4.83 -6.07
N ARG A 58 7.96 4.26 -7.26
CA ARG A 58 8.69 2.99 -7.41
C ARG A 58 10.08 3.08 -6.77
N THR A 59 10.81 4.17 -7.02
CA THR A 59 12.14 4.40 -6.43
C THR A 59 12.07 4.59 -4.91
N ALA A 60 11.07 5.30 -4.40
CA ALA A 60 10.87 5.47 -2.97
C ALA A 60 10.58 4.14 -2.26
N ILE A 61 9.70 3.31 -2.84
CA ILE A 61 9.36 1.99 -2.31
C ILE A 61 10.57 1.04 -2.37
N LEU A 62 11.36 1.12 -3.44
CA LEU A 62 12.62 0.37 -3.53
C LEU A 62 13.60 0.78 -2.42
N GLY A 63 13.68 2.07 -2.08
CA GLY A 63 14.42 2.53 -0.90
C GLY A 63 13.87 1.96 0.42
N MET A 64 12.54 1.88 0.54
CA MET A 64 11.88 1.26 1.71
C MET A 64 12.13 -0.24 1.82
N GLN A 65 12.46 -0.94 0.73
CA GLN A 65 12.81 -2.37 0.77
C GLN A 65 13.91 -2.66 1.80
N LEU A 66 14.84 -1.73 2.00
CA LEU A 66 15.93 -1.86 2.98
C LEU A 66 15.46 -1.75 4.44
N LEU A 67 14.26 -1.23 4.68
CA LEU A 67 13.70 -0.94 6.00
C LEU A 67 12.56 -1.90 6.41
N ILE A 68 12.05 -2.70 5.48
CA ILE A 68 10.94 -3.63 5.72
C ILE A 68 11.41 -5.07 5.65
N ASP A 69 10.76 -5.95 6.42
CA ASP A 69 11.07 -7.38 6.39
C ASP A 69 10.83 -7.97 5.00
N GLY A 70 11.71 -8.87 4.55
CA GLY A 70 11.65 -9.46 3.21
C GLY A 70 10.35 -10.23 2.94
N GLU A 71 9.72 -10.78 3.97
CA GLU A 71 8.41 -11.44 3.89
C GLU A 71 7.27 -10.45 3.57
N VAL A 72 7.41 -9.19 4.01
CA VAL A 72 6.47 -8.13 3.65
C VAL A 72 6.74 -7.63 2.24
N TRP A 73 8.00 -7.49 1.86
CA TRP A 73 8.38 -7.10 0.50
C TRP A 73 7.78 -8.02 -0.57
N LYS A 74 7.80 -9.34 -0.33
CA LYS A 74 7.17 -10.33 -1.21
C LYS A 74 5.66 -10.14 -1.41
N LYS A 75 5.00 -9.40 -0.52
CA LYS A 75 3.56 -9.11 -0.57
C LYS A 75 3.24 -7.80 -1.28
N VAL A 76 4.25 -7.04 -1.72
CA VAL A 76 4.08 -5.79 -2.48
C VAL A 76 3.80 -6.12 -3.94
N VAL A 77 2.68 -5.62 -4.46
CA VAL A 77 2.23 -5.82 -5.84
C VAL A 77 1.93 -4.45 -6.46
N TYR A 78 2.63 -4.15 -7.54
CA TYR A 78 2.37 -2.97 -8.36
C TYR A 78 1.22 -3.25 -9.31
N VAL A 79 0.26 -2.34 -9.37
CA VAL A 79 -0.94 -2.46 -10.20
C VAL A 79 -1.08 -1.20 -11.05
N ASP A 80 -1.03 -1.34 -12.36
CA ASP A 80 -1.11 -0.17 -13.25
C ASP A 80 -2.57 0.26 -13.53
N ARG A 81 -3.54 -0.63 -13.34
CA ARG A 81 -4.96 -0.37 -13.67
C ARG A 81 -5.91 -0.86 -12.58
N LEU A 82 -6.93 -0.07 -12.27
CA LEU A 82 -7.92 -0.40 -11.24
C LEU A 82 -8.62 -1.76 -11.48
N VAL A 83 -8.89 -2.10 -12.75
CA VAL A 83 -9.47 -3.41 -13.12
C VAL A 83 -8.61 -4.61 -12.70
N GLN A 84 -7.28 -4.44 -12.63
CA GLN A 84 -6.39 -5.50 -12.16
C GLN A 84 -6.45 -5.62 -10.64
N LEU A 85 -6.62 -4.52 -9.90
CA LEU A 85 -6.80 -4.53 -8.45
C LEU A 85 -8.05 -5.33 -8.05
N PHE A 86 -9.12 -5.22 -8.82
CA PHE A 86 -10.37 -5.96 -8.56
C PHE A 86 -10.26 -7.47 -8.68
N ARG A 87 -9.17 -7.99 -9.27
CA ARG A 87 -8.88 -9.44 -9.26
C ARG A 87 -8.39 -9.92 -7.90
N TYR A 88 -7.86 -9.02 -7.08
CA TYR A 88 -7.27 -9.31 -5.78
C TYR A 88 -8.17 -8.86 -4.62
N VAL A 89 -8.84 -7.71 -4.78
CA VAL A 89 -9.70 -7.13 -3.75
C VAL A 89 -11.06 -6.82 -4.36
N PRO A 90 -12.16 -7.40 -3.84
CA PRO A 90 -13.50 -7.14 -4.35
C PRO A 90 -13.85 -5.66 -4.17
N ARG A 91 -14.53 -5.09 -5.16
CA ARG A 91 -14.87 -3.65 -5.22
C ARG A 91 -15.66 -3.19 -4.01
N GLU A 92 -16.51 -4.06 -3.46
CA GLU A 92 -17.42 -3.77 -2.35
C GLU A 92 -16.67 -3.49 -1.03
N GLN A 93 -15.39 -3.89 -0.95
CA GLN A 93 -14.52 -3.65 0.21
C GLN A 93 -13.69 -2.37 0.08
N LEU A 94 -13.76 -1.69 -1.07
CA LEU A 94 -12.96 -0.50 -1.36
C LEU A 94 -13.84 0.73 -1.52
N THR A 95 -13.61 1.75 -0.70
CA THR A 95 -14.09 3.10 -0.96
C THR A 95 -13.18 3.74 -2.00
N ILE A 96 -13.57 3.70 -3.27
CA ILE A 96 -12.76 4.20 -4.38
C ILE A 96 -13.09 5.68 -4.60
N PRO A 97 -12.13 6.59 -4.40
CA PRO A 97 -12.34 8.00 -4.70
C PRO A 97 -12.30 8.26 -6.22
N ASP A 98 -13.06 9.26 -6.68
CA ASP A 98 -13.27 9.56 -8.10
C ASP A 98 -11.96 9.81 -8.89
N PHE A 99 -10.92 10.32 -8.24
CA PHE A 99 -9.63 10.60 -8.87
C PHE A 99 -8.89 9.37 -9.40
N VAL A 100 -9.31 8.16 -9.03
CA VAL A 100 -8.68 6.90 -9.46
C VAL A 100 -9.15 6.48 -10.86
N PHE A 101 -10.28 7.01 -11.33
CA PHE A 101 -10.82 6.72 -12.66
C PHE A 101 -10.26 7.64 -13.76
N GLN A 102 -9.39 8.60 -13.40
CA GLN A 102 -8.66 9.45 -14.33
C GLN A 102 -7.39 8.75 -14.84
#